data_AF-A0A9W8FIT0-F1
#
_entry.id   AF-A0A9W8FIT0-F1
#
_cell.length_a   1.000
_cell.length_b   1.000
_cell.length_c   1.000
_cell.angle_alpha   90.00
_cell.angle_beta   90.00
_cell.angle_gamma   90.00
#
_symmetry.space_group_name_H-M   'P 1'
#
loop_
_entity.id
_entity.type
_entity.pdbx_description
1 polymer ?
#
loop_
_entity_poly.entity_id
_entity_poly.type
_entity_poly.pdbx_seq_one_letter_code
_entity_poly.pdbx_strand_id
1 'polypeptide(L)'
;MGFLGSLVSTAGAAASIITSADYDIDWKQQAPRDAAIQHWPEVKKKADAALPLAGLRLTAEQKAKLDELLKGEGVFPEEPTDVLLDGLPDAIPPASLNRIIGSVIDDCIKNHKHDSVPAIPSGKE
;
A
#
# COMPACT_ATOMS: atom_id res chain seq x y z
N MET A 1 -46.90 -34.43 13.75
CA MET A 1 -45.97 -34.11 12.65
C MET A 1 -45.93 -32.60 12.46
N GLY A 2 -44.83 -31.95 12.86
CA GLY A 2 -44.63 -30.50 12.79
C GLY A 2 -43.58 -30.12 11.74
N PHE A 3 -43.80 -28.93 11.16
CA PHE A 3 -43.15 -28.33 9.99
C PHE A 3 -41.71 -27.79 10.21
N LEU A 4 -40.97 -27.74 9.09
CA LEU A 4 -39.98 -26.73 8.62
C LEU A 4 -38.77 -26.34 9.47
N GLY A 5 -37.63 -26.18 8.78
CA GLY A 5 -36.52 -25.38 9.27
C GLY A 5 -35.35 -25.37 8.32
N SER A 6 -35.48 -24.66 7.20
CA SER A 6 -34.41 -24.35 6.25
C SER A 6 -33.11 -23.98 6.96
N LEU A 7 -32.03 -24.70 6.66
CA LEU A 7 -30.68 -24.29 7.04
C LEU A 7 -30.36 -23.03 6.24
N VAL A 8 -30.49 -21.89 6.92
CA VAL A 8 -30.11 -20.57 6.43
C VAL A 8 -28.63 -20.59 6.07
N SER A 9 -28.33 -20.38 4.79
CA SER A 9 -26.99 -20.05 4.32
C SER A 9 -26.56 -18.76 5.00
N THR A 10 -25.75 -18.86 6.05
CA THR A 10 -24.96 -17.72 6.53
C THR A 10 -23.85 -17.46 5.52
N ALA A 11 -24.21 -16.74 4.46
CA ALA A 11 -23.22 -15.98 3.70
C ALA A 11 -22.65 -14.94 4.67
N GLY A 12 -21.51 -15.29 5.28
CA GLY A 12 -20.69 -14.33 6.00
C GLY A 12 -20.26 -13.27 5.01
N ALA A 13 -21.02 -12.18 4.95
CA ALA A 13 -20.57 -10.95 4.32
C ALA A 13 -19.33 -10.53 5.11
N ALA A 14 -18.15 -10.85 4.58
CA ALA A 14 -16.92 -10.18 4.95
C ALA A 14 -17.09 -8.72 4.53
N ALA A 15 -17.74 -7.94 5.40
CA ALA A 15 -17.59 -6.51 5.42
C ALA A 15 -16.13 -6.27 5.79
N SER A 16 -15.26 -6.30 4.78
CA SER A 16 -13.93 -5.75 4.87
C SER A 16 -14.14 -4.27 5.12
N ILE A 17 -14.23 -3.93 6.41
CA ILE A 17 -14.10 -2.57 6.89
C ILE A 17 -12.78 -2.14 6.27
N ILE A 18 -12.85 -1.24 5.29
CA ILE A 18 -11.70 -0.48 4.85
C ILE A 18 -11.41 0.41 6.06
N THR A 19 -10.77 -0.19 7.07
CA THR A 19 -9.99 0.53 8.05
C THR A 19 -9.11 1.39 7.17
N SER A 20 -9.37 2.69 7.24
CA SER A 20 -8.40 3.67 6.78
C SER A 20 -7.24 3.45 7.73
N ALA A 21 -6.38 2.49 7.40
CA ALA A 21 -5.16 2.29 8.12
C ALA A 21 -4.42 3.61 7.91
N ASP A 22 -4.42 4.42 8.96
CA ASP A 22 -3.38 5.41 9.20
C ASP A 22 -2.07 4.61 9.27
N TYR A 23 -1.55 4.26 8.10
CA TYR A 23 -0.24 3.66 7.98
C TYR A 23 0.72 4.78 8.36
N ASP A 24 1.28 4.74 9.57
CA ASP A 24 2.34 5.66 9.99
C ASP A 24 3.67 5.21 9.36
N ILE A 25 3.74 5.28 8.03
CA ILE A 25 4.94 4.92 7.27
C ILE A 25 5.79 6.17 7.13
N ASP A 26 6.94 6.16 7.81
CA ASP A 26 7.97 7.17 7.60
C ASP A 26 8.75 6.83 6.32
N TRP A 27 8.28 7.38 5.18
CA TRP A 27 8.85 7.16 3.84
C TRP A 27 10.32 7.55 3.70
N LYS A 28 10.88 8.27 4.69
CA LYS A 28 12.30 8.63 4.77
C LYS A 28 13.17 7.52 5.38
N GLN A 29 12.58 6.47 5.95
CA GLN A 29 13.30 5.30 6.44
C GLN A 29 13.73 4.37 5.30
N GLN A 30 14.74 3.55 5.56
CA GLN A 30 15.21 2.55 4.58
C GLN A 30 14.19 1.42 4.37
N ALA A 31 13.51 0.96 5.43
CA ALA A 31 12.55 -0.15 5.33
C ALA A 31 11.41 0.05 4.30
N PRO A 32 10.69 1.19 4.25
CA PRO A 32 9.68 1.43 3.22
C PRO A 32 10.26 1.59 1.82
N ARG A 33 11.51 2.04 1.69
CA ARG A 33 12.21 2.10 0.38
C ARG A 33 12.53 0.69 -0.13
N ASP A 34 13.11 -0.16 0.70
CA ASP A 34 13.37 -1.58 0.37
C ASP A 34 12.07 -2.30 0.00
N ALA A 35 11.00 -2.11 0.79
CA ALA A 35 9.68 -2.66 0.49
C ALA A 35 9.13 -2.17 -0.85
N ALA A 36 9.30 -0.88 -1.16
CA ALA A 36 8.84 -0.30 -2.42
C ALA A 36 9.62 -0.86 -3.62
N ILE A 37 10.93 -1.11 -3.47
CA ILE A 37 11.75 -1.74 -4.50
C ILE A 37 11.33 -3.20 -4.70
N GLN A 38 11.20 -3.96 -3.62
CA GLN A 38 10.83 -5.37 -3.65
C GLN A 38 9.46 -5.61 -4.28
N HIS A 39 8.49 -4.72 -4.00
CA HIS A 39 7.13 -4.81 -4.53
C HIS A 39 6.82 -3.73 -5.59
N TRP A 40 7.84 -3.24 -6.29
CA TRP A 40 7.69 -2.20 -7.30
C TRP A 40 6.56 -2.43 -8.31
N PRO A 41 6.37 -3.63 -8.90
CA PRO A 41 5.27 -3.85 -9.84
C PRO A 41 3.88 -3.62 -9.22
N GLU A 42 3.68 -3.96 -7.95
CA GLU A 42 2.42 -3.69 -7.24
C GLU A 42 2.27 -2.21 -6.84
N VAL A 43 3.37 -1.61 -6.39
CA VAL A 43 3.46 -0.16 -6.08
C VAL A 43 3.11 0.65 -7.32
N LYS A 44 3.78 0.38 -8.45
CA LYS A 44 3.53 0.99 -9.76
C LYS A 44 2.06 0.86 -10.16
N LYS A 45 1.51 -0.36 -10.13
CA LYS A 45 0.11 -0.61 -10.52
C LYS A 45 -0.89 0.20 -9.70
N LYS A 46 -0.71 0.28 -8.38
CA LYS A 46 -1.58 1.07 -7.49
C LYS A 46 -1.37 2.56 -7.67
N ALA A 47 -0.12 2.99 -7.81
CA ALA A 47 0.24 4.38 -8.00
C ALA A 47 -0.28 4.91 -9.33
N ASP A 48 -0.08 4.20 -10.45
CA ASP A 48 -0.60 4.58 -11.78
C ASP A 48 -2.13 4.68 -11.78
N ALA A 49 -2.83 3.76 -11.12
CA ALA A 49 -4.29 3.81 -11.01
C ALA A 49 -4.77 5.01 -10.17
N ALA A 50 -3.97 5.47 -9.20
CA ALA A 50 -4.31 6.56 -8.31
C ALA A 50 -3.75 7.92 -8.75
N LEU A 51 -2.74 7.96 -9.62
CA LEU A 51 -2.08 9.18 -10.11
C LEU A 51 -3.09 10.22 -10.66
N PRO A 52 -4.08 9.84 -11.49
CA PRO A 52 -5.09 10.79 -11.98
C PRO A 52 -5.91 11.41 -10.85
N LEU A 53 -6.22 10.65 -9.80
CA LEU A 53 -7.00 11.10 -8.65
C LEU A 53 -6.15 11.90 -7.65
N ALA A 54 -4.89 11.49 -7.47
CA ALA A 54 -3.91 12.19 -6.65
C ALA A 54 -3.61 13.56 -7.24
N GLY A 55 -3.39 13.65 -8.56
CA GLY A 55 -3.12 14.90 -9.27
C GLY A 55 -4.21 15.97 -9.13
N LEU A 56 -5.45 15.59 -8.83
CA LEU A 56 -6.54 16.54 -8.53
C LEU A 56 -6.46 17.15 -7.12
N ARG A 57 -5.74 16.49 -6.20
CA ARG A 57 -5.59 16.90 -4.80
C ARG A 57 -4.22 17.51 -4.50
N LEU A 58 -3.26 17.39 -5.41
CA LEU A 58 -1.93 17.97 -5.28
C LEU A 58 -1.97 19.48 -5.60
N THR A 59 -1.13 20.22 -4.88
CA THR A 59 -0.84 21.63 -5.23
C THR A 59 -0.07 21.72 -6.55
N ALA A 60 -0.03 22.89 -7.17
CA ALA A 60 0.72 23.10 -8.41
C ALA A 60 2.21 22.77 -8.26
N GLU A 61 2.82 23.11 -7.12
CA GLU A 61 4.22 22.80 -6.80
C GLU A 61 4.46 21.29 -6.65
N GLN A 62 3.57 20.60 -5.94
CA GLN A 62 3.63 19.14 -5.80
C GLN A 62 3.43 18.41 -7.12
N LYS A 63 2.51 18.90 -7.94
CA LYS A 63 2.28 18.38 -9.28
C LYS A 63 3.50 18.59 -10.17
N ALA A 64 4.14 19.76 -10.11
CA ALA A 64 5.36 20.03 -10.86
C ALA A 64 6.52 19.12 -10.43
N LYS A 65 6.71 18.92 -9.12
CA LYS A 65 7.70 17.95 -8.60
C LYS A 65 7.40 16.53 -9.07
N LEU A 66 6.13 16.10 -9.00
CA LEU A 66 5.72 14.79 -9.45
C LEU A 66 5.97 14.62 -10.96
N ASP A 67 5.64 15.63 -11.76
CA ASP A 67 5.86 15.62 -13.21
C ASP A 67 7.37 15.55 -13.54
N GLU A 68 8.21 16.29 -12.81
CA GLU A 68 9.68 16.23 -12.93
C GLU A 68 10.23 14.83 -12.60
N LEU A 69 9.75 14.22 -11.50
CA LEU A 69 10.14 12.86 -11.11
C LEU A 69 9.68 11.80 -12.12
N LEU A 70 8.50 11.98 -12.70
CA LEU A 70 7.95 11.10 -13.73
C LEU A 70 8.41 11.48 -15.15
N LYS A 71 9.30 12.46 -15.29
CA LYS A 71 9.78 12.99 -16.58
C LYS A 71 8.65 13.36 -17.56
N GLY A 72 7.50 13.75 -17.04
CA GLY A 72 6.31 14.10 -17.82
C GLY A 72 5.53 12.92 -18.42
N GLU A 73 5.87 11.66 -18.10
CA GLU A 73 5.15 10.49 -18.64
C GLU A 73 3.77 10.26 -17.99
N GLY A 74 3.52 10.85 -16.82
CA GLY A 74 2.26 10.68 -16.09
C GLY A 74 2.01 9.25 -15.58
N VAL A 75 3.03 8.39 -15.65
CA VAL A 75 3.07 7.02 -15.13
C VAL A 75 4.41 6.79 -14.45
N PHE A 76 4.42 5.90 -13.46
CA PHE A 76 5.65 5.46 -12.81
C PHE A 76 6.53 4.66 -13.80
N PRO A 77 7.87 4.81 -13.74
CA PRO A 77 8.78 4.05 -14.58
C PRO A 77 8.70 2.54 -14.29
N GLU A 78 9.15 1.71 -15.24
CA GLU A 78 9.17 0.25 -15.09
C GLU A 78 10.06 -0.22 -13.93
N GLU A 79 11.14 0.52 -13.64
CA GLU A 79 12.05 0.25 -12.54
C GLU A 79 12.07 1.43 -11.54
N PRO A 80 12.17 1.16 -10.23
CA PRO A 80 12.33 2.22 -9.25
C PRO A 80 13.70 2.87 -9.42
N THR A 81 13.75 4.19 -9.26
CA THR A 81 15.01 4.94 -9.18
C THR A 81 15.13 5.58 -7.80
N ASP A 82 16.35 5.69 -7.26
CA ASP A 82 16.58 6.33 -5.97
C ASP A 82 16.03 7.76 -5.92
N VAL A 83 16.17 8.51 -7.02
CA VAL A 83 15.64 9.88 -7.15
C VAL A 83 14.12 9.91 -7.00
N LEU A 84 13.43 8.93 -7.61
CA LEU A 84 11.98 8.82 -7.49
C LEU A 84 11.57 8.43 -6.07
N LEU A 85 12.22 7.42 -5.48
CA LEU A 85 11.89 6.96 -4.14
C LEU A 85 12.13 8.04 -3.07
N ASP A 86 13.20 8.83 -3.21
CA ASP A 86 13.52 9.93 -2.29
C ASP A 86 12.63 11.16 -2.52
N GLY A 87 12.28 11.45 -3.77
CA GLY A 87 11.43 12.59 -4.15
C GLY A 87 9.92 12.37 -3.94
N LEU A 88 9.45 11.12 -3.88
CA LEU A 88 8.04 10.78 -3.69
C LEU A 88 7.37 11.43 -2.48
N PRO A 89 7.92 11.37 -1.25
CA PRO A 89 7.30 12.02 -0.08
C PRO A 89 7.26 13.56 -0.18
N ASP A 90 8.09 14.15 -1.03
CA ASP A 90 8.13 15.58 -1.32
C ASP A 90 7.11 16.00 -2.40
N ALA A 91 6.85 15.10 -3.35
CA ALA A 91 5.89 15.31 -4.45
C ALA A 91 4.46 14.91 -4.08
N ILE A 92 4.28 13.88 -3.26
CA ILE A 92 2.99 13.36 -2.82
C ILE A 92 2.96 13.36 -1.28
N PRO A 93 1.97 14.00 -0.65
CA PRO A 93 1.84 14.01 0.80
C PRO A 93 1.90 12.57 1.37
N PRO A 94 2.58 12.34 2.51
CA PRO A 94 2.67 11.02 3.13
C PRO A 94 1.30 10.36 3.33
N ALA A 95 0.29 11.12 3.76
CA ALA A 95 -1.07 10.63 3.91
C ALA A 95 -1.67 10.07 2.60
N SER A 96 -1.35 10.71 1.46
CA SER A 96 -1.77 10.23 0.14
C SER A 96 -0.97 8.99 -0.27
N LEU A 97 0.35 8.96 -0.05
CA LEU A 97 1.17 7.77 -0.30
C LEU A 97 0.69 6.57 0.51
N ASN A 98 0.42 6.77 1.80
CA ASN A 98 -0.11 5.77 2.72
C ASN A 98 -1.44 5.20 2.22
N ARG A 99 -2.30 6.07 1.69
CA ARG A 99 -3.59 5.64 1.15
C ARG A 99 -3.48 4.86 -0.16
N ILE A 100 -2.49 5.17 -1.00
CA ILE A 100 -2.35 4.59 -2.33
C ILE A 100 -1.56 3.29 -2.28
N ILE A 101 -0.35 3.36 -1.72
CA ILE A 101 0.63 2.28 -1.70
C ILE A 101 0.99 1.82 -0.29
N GLY A 102 0.53 2.51 0.76
CA GLY A 102 0.84 2.16 2.14
C GLY A 102 0.43 0.74 2.52
N SER A 103 -0.64 0.19 1.94
CA SER A 103 -1.01 -1.22 2.19
C SER A 103 0.05 -2.21 1.71
N VAL A 104 0.71 -1.95 0.57
CA VAL A 104 1.74 -2.84 0.01
C VAL A 104 3.01 -2.76 0.85
N ILE A 105 3.37 -1.54 1.25
CA ILE A 105 4.57 -1.29 2.05
C ILE A 105 4.40 -1.82 3.48
N ASP A 106 3.26 -1.57 4.11
CA ASP A 106 2.94 -2.08 5.44
C ASP A 106 2.87 -3.61 5.47
N ASP A 107 2.23 -4.23 4.46
CA ASP A 107 2.20 -5.68 4.32
C ASP A 107 3.61 -6.27 4.14
N CYS A 108 4.45 -5.64 3.30
CA CYS A 108 5.85 -6.04 3.13
C CYS A 108 6.63 -5.94 4.46
N ILE A 109 6.55 -4.80 5.16
CA ILE A 109 7.25 -4.59 6.43
C ILE A 109 6.77 -5.56 7.52
N LYS A 110 5.46 -5.86 7.56
CA LYS A 110 4.87 -6.79 8.54
C LYS A 110 5.17 -8.25 8.20
N ASN A 111 5.13 -8.64 6.93
CA ASN A 111 5.45 -10.00 6.50
C ASN A 111 6.95 -10.30 6.62
N HIS A 112 7.84 -9.31 6.46
CA HIS A 112 9.26 -9.44 6.83
C HIS A 112 9.47 -9.73 8.33
N LYS A 113 8.60 -9.24 9.22
CA LYS A 113 8.65 -9.59 10.65
C LYS A 113 8.08 -10.98 10.94
N HIS A 114 7.21 -11.50 10.08
CA HIS A 114 6.55 -12.79 10.28
C HIS A 114 7.44 -13.99 9.90
N ASP A 115 8.48 -13.78 9.09
CA ASP A 115 9.47 -14.82 8.76
C ASP A 115 10.47 -15.09 9.92
N SER A 116 10.50 -14.22 10.94
CA SER A 116 11.38 -14.37 12.11
C SER A 116 10.72 -15.04 13.33
N VAL A 117 9.52 -15.60 13.20
CA VAL A 117 8.92 -16.42 14.27
C VAL A 117 9.01 -17.90 13.85
N PRO A 118 9.97 -18.70 14.35
CA PRO A 118 9.77 -20.13 14.34
C PRO A 118 8.49 -20.40 15.12
N ALA A 119 7.47 -20.90 14.44
CA ALA A 119 6.25 -21.36 15.06
C ALA A 119 6.62 -22.52 16.00
N ILE A 120 6.82 -22.21 17.29
CA ILE A 120 6.81 -23.20 18.35
C ILE A 120 5.41 -23.20 18.94
N PRO A 121 4.53 -24.14 18.57
CA PRO A 121 3.55 -24.63 19.51
C PRO A 121 4.25 -25.61 20.46
N SER A 122 4.61 -25.07 21.62
CA SER A 122 4.88 -25.84 22.83
C SER A 122 3.60 -26.60 23.18
N GLY A 123 3.70 -27.93 23.21
CA GLY A 123 2.87 -28.83 24.01
C GLY A 123 1.40 -28.97 23.62
N LYS A 124 0.98 -30.23 23.43
CA LYS A 124 -0.07 -30.86 24.24
C LYS A 124 -0.07 -32.38 24.02
N GLU A 125 0.30 -33.06 25.10
CA GLU A 125 -0.17 -34.40 25.56
C GLU A 125 0.36 -35.65 24.85
#